data_AF-A0A444L4R1-F1
#
_entry.id   AF-A0A444L4R1-F1
#
_cell.length_a   1.000
_cell.length_b   1.000
_cell.length_c   1.000
_cell.angle_alpha   90.00
_cell.angle_beta   90.00
_cell.angle_gamma   90.00
#
_symmetry.space_group_name_H-M   'P 1'
#
loop_
_entity.id
_entity.type
_entity.pdbx_description
1 polymer ?
#
loop_
_entity_poly.entity_id
_entity_poly.type
_entity_poly.pdbx_seq_one_letter_code
_entity_poly.pdbx_strand_id
1 'polypeptide(L)'
;MADIEATHRGYVIRFNENSDEWYCSELGSTSGYYSSPSLSKIKARIDKMLLDVRKKSAFPCFEIGGWTHARAEKSEAQITEYLGRGKSYNHKLNHGSGGYEPGPHRVASVAQRGANEKASRKEIEINTLMPDTPEAHAAFVLFEEACRREQAAKKATKAAFDAIPRVTLDMIPDLVRIAEGGTE
;
A
#
# COMPACT_ATOMS: atom_id res chain seq x y z
N MET A 1 34.96 33.01 9.86
CA MET A 1 35.36 31.80 9.11
C MET A 1 34.10 31.20 8.55
N ALA A 2 34.10 30.75 7.29
CA ALA A 2 32.92 30.18 6.67
C ALA A 2 32.87 28.69 7.01
N ASP A 3 31.99 28.31 7.92
CA ASP A 3 31.79 26.90 8.24
C ASP A 3 31.33 26.16 6.98
N ILE A 4 32.11 25.19 6.51
CA ILE A 4 31.68 24.34 5.40
C ILE A 4 30.61 23.39 5.95
N GLU A 5 29.37 23.56 5.47
CA GLU A 5 28.22 22.77 5.90
C GLU A 5 27.68 21.89 4.76
N ALA A 6 27.17 20.71 5.11
CA ALA A 6 26.45 19.82 4.22
C ALA A 6 25.22 19.26 4.93
N THR A 7 24.05 19.25 4.26
CA THR A 7 22.83 18.64 4.79
C THR A 7 22.61 17.25 4.18
N HIS A 8 22.33 16.25 5.01
CA HIS A 8 21.99 14.89 4.57
C HIS A 8 20.79 14.36 5.35
N ARG A 9 19.68 14.09 4.66
CA ARG A 9 18.42 13.57 5.27
C ARG A 9 17.92 14.39 6.48
N GLY A 10 18.08 15.71 6.41
CA GLY A 10 17.69 16.63 7.48
C GLY A 10 18.76 16.86 8.55
N TYR A 11 19.85 16.10 8.55
CA TYR A 11 20.96 16.28 9.48
C TYR A 11 21.98 17.26 8.93
N VAL A 12 22.38 18.23 9.75
CA VAL A 12 23.46 19.18 9.43
C VAL A 12 24.80 18.54 9.78
N ILE A 13 25.69 18.50 8.80
CA ILE A 13 27.07 18.02 8.93
C ILE A 13 27.99 19.23 8.71
N ARG A 14 28.91 19.44 9.64
CA ARG A 14 29.85 20.57 9.61
C ARG A 14 31.26 20.06 9.46
N PHE A 15 32.08 20.77 8.71
CA PHE A 15 33.52 20.53 8.66
C PHE A 15 34.22 21.46 9.65
N ASN A 16 35.14 20.91 10.43
CA ASN A 16 35.99 21.66 11.33
C ASN A 16 37.39 21.75 10.72
N GLU A 17 37.76 22.94 10.26
CA GLU A 17 39.08 23.20 9.65
C GLU A 17 40.23 22.97 10.64
N ASN A 18 40.02 23.18 11.94
CA ASN A 18 41.07 23.00 12.94
C ASN A 18 41.42 21.52 13.18
N SER A 19 40.45 20.62 13.01
CA SER A 19 40.64 19.18 13.22
C SER A 19 40.66 18.38 11.93
N ASP A 20 40.47 19.01 10.76
CA ASP A 20 40.34 18.36 9.44
C ASP A 20 39.30 17.23 9.45
N GLU A 21 38.19 17.45 10.16
CA GLU A 21 37.15 16.44 10.36
C GLU A 21 35.76 16.99 10.08
N TRP A 22 34.93 16.14 9.49
CA TRP A 22 33.50 16.33 9.47
C TRP A 22 32.93 15.89 10.82
N TYR A 23 31.86 16.53 11.27
CA TYR A 23 31.13 16.10 12.45
C TYR A 23 29.63 16.38 12.32
N CYS A 24 28.82 15.60 13.06
CA CYS A 24 27.38 15.81 13.18
C CYS A 24 26.99 15.66 14.65
N SER A 25 26.47 16.73 15.24
CA SER A 25 26.11 16.80 16.67
C SER A 25 24.97 15.85 17.04
N GLU A 26 24.02 15.66 16.13
CA GLU A 26 22.82 14.85 16.35
C GLU A 26 23.09 13.34 16.37
N LEU A 27 24.21 12.89 15.78
CA LEU A 27 24.63 11.48 15.83
C LEU A 27 25.13 11.06 17.21
N GLY A 28 25.36 12.01 18.11
CA GLY A 28 26.08 11.83 19.36
C GLY A 28 25.28 11.36 20.56
N SER A 29 24.00 11.03 20.38
CA SER A 29 23.04 10.74 21.46
C SER A 29 23.43 9.57 22.41
N THR A 30 24.48 8.82 22.11
CA THR A 30 24.96 7.69 22.94
C THR A 30 26.35 7.89 23.58
N SER A 31 27.18 8.85 23.13
CA SER A 31 28.55 9.03 23.66
C SER A 31 29.25 10.38 23.38
N GLY A 32 28.53 11.43 22.93
CA GLY A 32 29.11 12.71 22.50
C GLY A 32 29.18 12.87 20.97
N TYR A 33 29.73 13.97 20.46
CA TYR A 33 29.76 14.29 19.02
C TYR A 33 30.44 13.18 18.18
N TYR A 34 29.84 12.80 17.04
CA TYR A 34 30.47 11.88 16.09
C TYR A 34 31.22 12.66 15.02
N SER A 35 32.54 12.47 14.93
CA SER A 35 33.40 13.05 13.89
C SER A 35 34.08 11.98 13.03
N SER A 36 34.51 12.38 11.83
CA SER A 36 35.21 11.54 10.87
C SER A 36 35.92 12.41 9.83
N PRO A 37 37.15 12.05 9.40
CA PRO A 37 37.84 12.73 8.30
C PRO A 37 37.08 12.67 6.96
N SER A 38 36.13 11.74 6.83
CA SER A 38 35.36 11.53 5.60
C SER A 38 33.87 11.83 5.79
N LEU A 39 33.34 12.73 4.96
CA LEU A 39 31.91 13.05 4.86
C LEU A 39 31.05 11.82 4.55
N SER A 40 31.53 10.91 3.70
CA SER A 40 30.77 9.71 3.31
C SER A 40 30.54 8.76 4.48
N LYS A 41 31.50 8.65 5.40
CA LYS A 41 31.35 7.86 6.64
C LYS A 41 30.29 8.45 7.57
N ILE A 42 30.15 9.78 7.63
CA ILE A 42 29.08 10.41 8.42
C ILE A 42 27.72 10.14 7.78
N LYS A 43 27.60 10.30 6.45
CA LYS A 43 26.36 9.97 5.73
C LYS A 43 25.95 8.51 5.94
N ALA A 44 26.89 7.58 5.83
CA ALA A 44 26.64 6.16 6.08
C ALA A 44 26.20 5.89 7.53
N ARG A 45 26.75 6.61 8.51
CA ARG A 45 26.35 6.51 9.92
C ARG A 45 24.92 7.01 10.14
N ILE A 46 24.55 8.15 9.54
CA ILE A 46 23.17 8.67 9.53
C ILE A 46 22.22 7.63 8.93
N ASP A 47 22.57 7.08 7.77
CA ASP A 47 21.74 6.09 7.09
C ASP A 47 21.55 4.83 7.94
N LYS A 48 22.61 4.34 8.59
CA LYS A 48 22.54 3.20 9.52
C LYS A 48 21.66 3.50 10.73
N MET A 49 21.84 4.66 11.37
CA MET A 49 21.04 5.06 12.51
C MET A 49 19.55 5.12 12.15
N LEU A 50 19.21 5.75 11.03
CA LEU A 50 17.83 5.83 10.54
C LEU A 50 17.26 4.45 10.19
N LEU A 51 18.09 3.56 9.62
CA LEU A 51 17.69 2.17 9.37
C LEU A 51 17.41 1.41 10.68
N ASP A 52 18.24 1.58 11.69
CA ASP A 52 18.06 0.95 13.00
C ASP A 52 16.80 1.48 13.70
N VAL A 53 16.53 2.79 13.60
CA VAL A 53 15.27 3.39 14.07
C VAL A 53 14.07 2.79 13.32
N ARG A 54 14.11 2.71 11.99
CA ARG A 54 13.02 2.11 11.19
C ARG A 54 12.73 0.67 11.59
N LYS A 55 13.77 -0.14 11.82
CA LYS A 55 13.62 -1.53 12.25
C LYS A 55 13.02 -1.64 13.65
N LYS A 56 13.42 -0.78 14.58
CA LYS A 56 12.88 -0.74 15.95
C LYS A 56 11.44 -0.23 15.99
N SER A 57 11.10 0.71 15.12
CA SER A 57 9.77 1.29 15.00
C SER A 57 8.85 0.52 14.04
N ALA A 58 9.26 -0.65 13.57
CA ALA A 58 8.44 -1.47 12.69
C ALA A 58 7.19 -1.94 13.47
N PHE A 59 6.01 -1.74 12.89
CA PHE A 59 4.75 -2.07 13.53
C PHE A 59 4.20 -3.38 12.97
N PRO A 60 4.00 -4.43 13.79
CA PRO A 60 3.42 -5.69 13.32
C PRO A 60 1.94 -5.52 12.99
N CYS A 61 1.54 -6.01 11.81
CA CYS A 61 0.18 -5.91 11.33
C CYS A 61 -0.14 -7.06 10.37
N PHE A 62 -1.35 -7.08 9.84
CA PHE A 62 -1.73 -7.95 8.73
C PHE A 62 -2.18 -7.11 7.55
N GLU A 63 -1.78 -7.52 6.36
CA GLU A 63 -2.40 -7.06 5.12
C GLU A 63 -3.72 -7.82 4.93
N ILE A 64 -4.81 -7.08 4.77
CA ILE A 64 -6.10 -7.63 4.37
C ILE A 64 -6.32 -7.37 2.88
N GLY A 65 -6.71 -8.42 2.16
CA GLY A 65 -6.93 -8.42 0.73
C GLY A 65 -8.24 -9.09 0.33
N GLY A 66 -8.59 -8.97 -0.94
CA GLY A 66 -9.71 -9.74 -1.50
C GLY A 66 -11.10 -9.17 -1.23
N TRP A 67 -11.25 -7.86 -1.07
CA TRP A 67 -12.59 -7.25 -1.10
C TRP A 67 -13.26 -7.41 -2.48
N THR A 68 -12.48 -7.26 -3.56
CA THR A 68 -12.97 -7.33 -4.95
C THR A 68 -12.88 -8.72 -5.57
N HIS A 69 -12.04 -9.61 -5.02
CA HIS A 69 -11.88 -10.98 -5.51
C HIS A 69 -12.51 -11.95 -4.52
N ALA A 70 -13.02 -13.08 -5.01
CA ALA A 70 -13.86 -14.02 -4.28
C ALA A 70 -13.18 -14.76 -3.11
N ARG A 71 -12.16 -14.20 -2.45
CA ARG A 71 -11.53 -14.82 -1.29
C ARG A 71 -10.95 -13.76 -0.39
N ALA A 72 -11.36 -13.76 0.88
CA ALA A 72 -10.69 -13.00 1.92
C ALA A 72 -9.24 -13.50 2.04
N GLU A 73 -8.29 -12.60 1.91
CA GLU A 73 -6.86 -12.90 2.03
C GLU A 73 -6.28 -12.16 3.22
N LYS A 74 -5.38 -12.85 3.94
CA LYS A 74 -4.66 -12.31 5.08
C LYS A 74 -3.20 -12.72 4.96
N SER A 75 -2.30 -11.76 5.14
CA SER A 75 -0.85 -12.00 5.15
C SER A 75 -0.20 -11.26 6.31
N GLU A 76 0.69 -11.95 7.02
CA GLU A 76 1.53 -11.33 8.06
C GLU A 76 2.41 -10.24 7.43
N ALA A 77 2.42 -9.07 8.07
CA ALA A 77 3.06 -7.89 7.54
C ALA A 77 3.70 -7.04 8.64
N GLN A 78 4.60 -6.16 8.24
CA GLN A 78 5.14 -5.12 9.10
C GLN A 78 5.15 -3.78 8.36
N ILE A 79 4.66 -2.73 9.03
CA ILE A 79 4.83 -1.36 8.55
C ILE A 79 6.26 -0.93 8.86
N THR A 80 6.98 -0.46 7.84
CA THR A 80 8.40 -0.07 7.94
C THR A 80 8.63 1.42 7.74
N GLU A 81 7.69 2.13 7.11
CA GLU A 81 7.82 3.54 6.76
C GLU A 81 6.44 4.16 6.52
N TYR A 82 6.25 5.39 7.00
CA TYR A 82 5.11 6.22 6.62
C TYR A 82 5.50 7.10 5.43
N LEU A 83 4.70 7.06 4.36
CA LEU A 83 5.02 7.69 3.07
C LEU A 83 4.22 8.97 2.81
N GLY A 84 3.37 9.38 3.77
CA GLY A 84 2.51 10.56 3.63
C GLY A 84 1.12 10.23 3.10
N ARG A 85 0.43 11.26 2.59
CA ARG A 85 -0.84 11.09 1.87
C ARG A 85 -0.57 10.90 0.39
N GLY A 86 -1.25 9.93 -0.21
CA GLY A 86 -1.28 9.78 -1.66
C GLY A 86 -1.95 10.98 -2.34
N LYS A 87 -2.02 10.96 -3.67
CA LYS A 87 -2.83 11.90 -4.45
C LYS A 87 -4.04 11.16 -4.98
N SER A 88 -5.23 11.69 -4.73
CA SER A 88 -6.47 11.17 -5.28
C SER A 88 -6.94 12.08 -6.41
N TYR A 89 -7.28 11.48 -7.53
CA TYR A 89 -7.79 12.21 -8.69
C TYR A 89 -9.28 12.52 -8.49
N ASN A 90 -9.64 13.80 -8.54
CA ASN A 90 -11.03 14.24 -8.43
C ASN A 90 -11.59 14.65 -9.81
N HIS A 91 -12.42 13.79 -10.39
CA HIS A 91 -13.06 14.02 -11.69
C HIS A 91 -14.01 15.24 -11.70
N LYS A 92 -14.49 15.70 -10.54
CA LYS A 92 -15.45 16.83 -10.43
C LYS A 92 -14.81 18.21 -10.52
N LEU A 93 -13.50 18.32 -10.30
CA LEU A 93 -12.77 19.59 -10.32
C LEU A 93 -12.12 19.87 -11.68
N ASN A 94 -12.35 19.02 -12.69
CA ASN A 94 -11.52 18.98 -13.88
C ASN A 94 -12.01 19.88 -15.03
N HIS A 95 -12.45 21.10 -14.70
CA HIS A 95 -12.53 22.21 -15.65
C HIS A 95 -11.24 23.04 -15.62
N GLY A 96 -10.08 22.39 -15.83
CA GLY A 96 -8.82 23.08 -16.16
C GLY A 96 -7.82 23.37 -15.03
N SER A 97 -8.06 22.93 -13.79
CA SER A 97 -7.21 23.27 -12.63
C SER A 97 -6.50 22.09 -11.95
N GLY A 98 -6.18 21.02 -12.69
CA GLY A 98 -5.24 19.99 -12.24
C GLY A 98 -5.64 19.26 -10.94
N GLY A 99 -6.92 18.90 -10.83
CA GLY A 99 -7.61 18.45 -9.61
C GLY A 99 -7.09 17.16 -8.95
N TYR A 100 -5.96 17.26 -8.25
CA TYR A 100 -5.52 16.29 -7.27
C TYR A 100 -5.83 16.78 -5.86
N GLU A 101 -6.54 15.95 -5.10
CA GLU A 101 -6.77 16.17 -3.67
C GLU A 101 -5.86 15.28 -2.82
N PRO A 102 -5.61 15.66 -1.54
CA PRO A 102 -4.95 14.78 -0.59
C PRO A 102 -5.71 13.45 -0.47
N GLY A 103 -5.07 12.37 -0.89
CA GLY A 103 -5.61 11.02 -0.87
C GLY A 103 -5.38 10.30 0.46
N PRO A 104 -5.65 8.98 0.52
CA PRO A 104 -5.47 8.18 1.72
C PRO A 104 -4.00 8.14 2.15
N HIS A 105 -3.79 7.91 3.45
CA HIS A 105 -2.47 7.72 4.02
C HIS A 105 -1.83 6.44 3.50
N ARG A 106 -0.58 6.53 3.05
CA ARG A 106 0.18 5.41 2.49
C ARG A 106 1.37 5.07 3.37
N VAL A 107 1.66 3.78 3.43
CA VAL A 107 2.76 3.21 4.21
C VAL A 107 3.51 2.19 3.35
N ALA A 108 4.78 1.96 3.68
CA ALA A 108 5.53 0.85 3.15
C ALA A 108 5.36 -0.36 4.07
N SER A 109 4.73 -1.42 3.56
CA SER A 109 4.60 -2.70 4.25
C SER A 109 5.53 -3.75 3.67
N VAL A 110 6.09 -4.60 4.52
CA VAL A 110 6.85 -5.78 4.12
C VAL A 110 6.05 -7.00 4.56
N ALA A 111 5.71 -7.86 3.60
CA ALA A 111 4.91 -9.06 3.84
C ALA A 111 5.32 -10.19 2.92
N GLN A 112 5.11 -11.42 3.36
CA GLN A 112 5.18 -12.61 2.51
C GLN A 112 3.80 -12.84 1.88
N ARG A 113 3.69 -12.61 0.56
CA ARG A 113 2.40 -12.61 -0.16
C ARG A 113 2.29 -13.85 -1.04
N GLY A 114 1.17 -14.57 -0.90
CA GLY A 114 0.87 -15.75 -1.72
C GLY A 114 1.93 -16.85 -1.57
N ALA A 115 2.30 -17.49 -2.68
CA ALA A 115 3.28 -18.57 -2.73
C ALA A 115 4.74 -18.09 -2.75
N ASN A 116 5.01 -16.79 -2.61
CA ASN A 116 6.38 -16.29 -2.61
C ASN A 116 7.09 -16.67 -1.30
N GLU A 117 8.31 -17.20 -1.40
CA GLU A 117 9.13 -17.53 -0.23
C GLU A 117 9.76 -16.30 0.42
N LYS A 118 9.88 -15.19 -0.30
CA LYS A 118 10.56 -13.98 0.16
C LYS A 118 9.57 -12.87 0.48
N ALA A 119 9.76 -12.24 1.63
CA ALA A 119 9.04 -11.02 1.99
C ALA A 119 9.38 -9.89 1.01
N SER A 120 8.36 -9.14 0.57
CA SER A 120 8.51 -8.06 -0.40
C SER A 120 7.93 -6.76 0.14
N ARG A 121 8.60 -5.64 -0.14
CA ARG A 121 8.12 -4.30 0.21
C ARG A 121 7.07 -3.84 -0.81
N LYS A 122 5.94 -3.30 -0.34
CA LYS A 122 4.90 -2.68 -1.16
C LYS A 122 4.42 -1.39 -0.52
N GLU A 123 4.05 -0.42 -1.34
CA GLU A 123 3.33 0.77 -0.89
C GLU A 123 1.83 0.48 -0.88
N ILE A 124 1.20 0.61 0.28
CA ILE A 124 -0.20 0.26 0.50
C ILE A 124 -0.91 1.36 1.31
N GLU A 125 -2.23 1.41 1.19
CA GLU A 125 -3.04 2.30 2.03
C GLU A 125 -3.11 1.77 3.46
N ILE A 126 -3.00 2.66 4.45
CA ILE A 126 -2.99 2.26 5.86
C ILE A 126 -4.29 1.55 6.26
N ASN A 127 -5.41 1.90 5.62
CA ASN A 127 -6.74 1.36 5.92
C ASN A 127 -6.94 -0.08 5.44
N THR A 128 -6.03 -0.64 4.64
CA THR A 128 -6.05 -2.05 4.25
C THR A 128 -5.11 -2.88 5.13
N LEU A 129 -4.69 -2.34 6.27
CA LEU A 129 -3.90 -3.03 7.27
C LEU A 129 -4.74 -3.19 8.54
N MET A 130 -4.56 -4.34 9.18
CA MET A 130 -5.18 -4.66 10.46
C MET A 130 -4.10 -4.80 11.54
N PRO A 131 -4.28 -4.27 12.76
CA PRO A 131 -3.33 -4.49 13.83
C PRO A 131 -3.31 -5.96 14.26
N ASP A 132 -2.16 -6.47 14.70
CA ASP A 132 -2.04 -7.82 15.27
C ASP A 132 -2.61 -7.85 16.70
N THR A 133 -3.94 -7.95 16.79
CA THR A 133 -4.69 -7.98 18.07
C THR A 133 -5.76 -9.07 18.01
N PRO A 134 -6.07 -9.75 19.13
CA PRO A 134 -7.11 -10.79 19.18
C PRO A 134 -8.46 -10.32 18.63
N GLU A 135 -8.83 -9.08 18.91
CA GLU A 135 -10.07 -8.45 18.46
C GLU A 135 -10.10 -8.30 16.94
N ALA A 136 -8.98 -7.90 16.33
CA ALA A 136 -8.88 -7.78 14.88
C ALA A 136 -8.90 -9.15 14.19
N HIS A 137 -8.26 -10.17 14.78
CA HIS A 137 -8.35 -11.55 14.28
C HIS A 137 -9.80 -12.05 14.31
N ALA A 138 -10.53 -11.81 15.40
CA ALA A 138 -11.94 -12.18 15.52
C ALA A 138 -12.80 -11.44 14.47
N ALA A 139 -12.58 -10.14 14.27
CA ALA A 139 -13.27 -9.37 13.24
C ALA A 139 -13.01 -9.91 11.83
N PHE A 140 -11.78 -10.34 11.54
CA PHE A 140 -11.45 -10.94 10.24
C PHE A 140 -12.15 -12.29 10.00
N VAL A 141 -12.30 -13.12 11.04
CA VAL A 141 -13.08 -14.37 10.93
C VAL A 141 -14.54 -14.09 10.59
N LEU A 142 -15.16 -13.10 11.26
CA LEU A 142 -16.53 -12.69 10.94
C LEU A 142 -16.66 -12.16 9.51
N PHE A 143 -15.66 -11.40 9.04
CA PHE A 143 -15.59 -10.96 7.66
C PHE A 143 -15.50 -12.12 6.67
N GLU A 144 -14.65 -13.12 6.94
CA GLU A 144 -14.52 -14.31 6.10
C GLU A 144 -15.84 -15.08 5.97
N GLU A 145 -16.56 -15.25 7.08
CA GLU A 145 -17.90 -15.86 7.08
C GLU A 145 -18.90 -15.06 6.24
N ALA A 146 -18.89 -13.73 6.36
CA ALA A 146 -19.75 -12.85 5.58
C ALA A 146 -19.45 -12.98 4.07
N CYS A 147 -18.18 -13.01 3.66
CA CYS A 147 -17.78 -13.23 2.28
C CYS A 147 -18.28 -14.57 1.73
N ARG A 148 -18.21 -15.65 2.53
CA ARG A 148 -18.73 -16.96 2.11
C ARG A 148 -20.25 -16.92 1.88
N ARG A 149 -20.99 -16.24 2.77
CA ARG A 149 -22.45 -16.07 2.62
C ARG A 149 -22.80 -15.25 1.37
N GLU A 150 -22.07 -14.17 1.12
CA GLU A 150 -22.25 -13.34 -0.08
C GLU A 150 -22.03 -14.15 -1.36
N GLN A 151 -21.00 -14.99 -1.40
CA GLN A 151 -20.73 -15.84 -2.57
C GLN A 151 -21.82 -16.88 -2.82
N ALA A 152 -22.32 -17.51 -1.75
CA ALA A 152 -23.44 -18.44 -1.85
C ALA A 152 -24.69 -17.72 -2.39
N ALA A 153 -24.98 -16.52 -1.91
CA ALA A 153 -26.08 -15.70 -2.39
C ALA A 153 -25.91 -15.31 -3.87
N LYS A 154 -24.73 -14.83 -4.28
CA LYS A 154 -24.41 -14.52 -5.68
C LYS A 154 -24.63 -15.73 -6.60
N LYS A 155 -24.20 -16.92 -6.17
CA LYS A 155 -24.40 -18.16 -6.93
C LYS A 155 -25.89 -18.49 -7.07
N ALA A 156 -26.68 -18.34 -6.00
CA ALA A 156 -28.12 -18.54 -6.02
C ALA A 156 -28.84 -17.53 -6.94
N THR A 157 -28.49 -16.25 -6.85
CA THR A 157 -29.03 -15.20 -7.75
C THR A 157 -28.71 -15.48 -9.20
N LYS A 158 -27.47 -15.90 -9.52
CA LYS A 158 -27.11 -16.28 -10.89
C LYS A 158 -27.92 -17.47 -11.38
N ALA A 159 -28.08 -18.52 -10.57
CA ALA A 159 -28.90 -19.67 -10.93
C ALA A 159 -30.36 -19.28 -11.17
N ALA A 160 -30.93 -18.41 -10.34
CA ALA A 160 -32.28 -17.88 -10.53
C ALA A 160 -32.41 -17.06 -11.81
N PHE A 161 -31.43 -16.19 -12.10
CA PHE A 161 -31.39 -15.40 -13.34
C PHE A 161 -31.31 -16.30 -14.58
N ASP A 162 -30.45 -17.31 -14.56
CA ASP A 162 -30.25 -18.25 -15.66
C ASP A 162 -31.49 -19.14 -15.88
N ALA A 163 -32.30 -19.38 -14.85
CA ALA A 163 -33.56 -20.13 -14.94
C ALA A 163 -34.73 -19.31 -15.52
N ILE A 164 -34.61 -17.99 -15.65
CA ILE A 164 -35.66 -17.16 -16.26
C ILE A 164 -35.77 -17.54 -17.75
N PRO A 165 -36.95 -17.95 -18.24
CA PRO A 165 -37.15 -18.29 -19.64
C PRO A 165 -36.66 -17.17 -20.57
N ARG A 166 -35.94 -17.55 -21.62
CA ARG A 166 -35.41 -16.61 -22.62
C ARG A 166 -36.23 -16.71 -23.89
N VAL A 167 -36.35 -15.58 -24.59
CA VAL A 167 -36.88 -15.57 -25.95
C VAL A 167 -35.96 -16.43 -26.82
N THR A 168 -36.53 -17.44 -27.47
CA THR A 168 -35.84 -18.25 -28.46
C THR A 168 -36.16 -17.75 -29.86
N LEU A 169 -35.37 -18.15 -30.85
CA LEU A 169 -35.62 -17.76 -32.25
C LEU A 169 -36.96 -18.28 -32.76
N ASP A 170 -37.41 -19.44 -32.26
CA ASP A 170 -38.72 -20.03 -32.57
C ASP A 170 -39.89 -19.13 -32.16
N MET A 171 -39.68 -18.20 -31.21
CA MET A 171 -40.70 -17.25 -30.75
C MET A 171 -40.78 -15.99 -31.62
N ILE A 172 -39.84 -15.81 -32.57
CA ILE A 172 -39.79 -14.66 -33.49
C ILE A 172 -39.59 -15.10 -34.96
N PRO A 173 -40.35 -16.10 -35.47
CA PRO A 173 -40.08 -16.72 -36.76
C PRO A 173 -40.17 -15.73 -37.93
N ASP A 174 -41.06 -14.73 -37.86
CA ASP A 174 -41.21 -13.73 -38.91
C ASP A 174 -40.00 -12.81 -39.03
N LEU A 175 -39.38 -12.44 -37.90
CA LEU A 175 -38.16 -11.62 -37.90
C LEU A 175 -36.96 -12.40 -38.45
N VAL A 176 -36.88 -13.70 -38.15
CA VAL A 176 -35.86 -14.60 -38.71
C VAL A 176 -36.06 -14.72 -40.23
N ARG A 177 -37.29 -14.96 -40.70
CA ARG A 177 -37.65 -15.05 -42.13
C ARG A 177 -37.28 -13.79 -42.92
N ILE A 178 -37.56 -12.61 -42.36
CA ILE A 178 -37.18 -11.31 -42.96
C ILE A 178 -35.66 -11.19 -43.07
N ALA A 179 -34.92 -11.57 -42.01
CA ALA A 179 -33.46 -11.48 -42.00
C ALA A 179 -32.78 -12.46 -42.98
N GLU A 180 -33.38 -13.63 -43.20
CA GLU A 180 -32.85 -14.68 -44.10
C GLU A 180 -33.18 -14.44 -45.60
N GLY A 181 -33.80 -13.30 -45.95
CA GLY A 181 -34.08 -12.94 -47.34
C GLY A 181 -35.38 -13.51 -47.89
N GLY A 182 -36.29 -13.95 -47.02
CA GLY A 182 -37.65 -14.31 -47.39
C GLY A 182 -38.48 -13.08 -47.74
N THR A 183 -38.31 -12.54 -48.95
CA THR A 183 -39.36 -11.75 -49.60
C THR A 183 -40.41 -12.71 -50.15
N GLU A 184 -41.65 -12.58 -49.67
CA GLU A 184 -42.83 -13.10 -50.38
C GLU A 184 -42.89 -12.56 -51.82
#